data_AF-A0A9N9I3J9-F1
#
_entry.id   AF-A0A9N9I3J9-F1
#
_cell.length_a   1.000
_cell.length_b   1.000
_cell.length_c   1.000
_cell.angle_alpha   90.00
_cell.angle_beta   90.00
_cell.angle_gamma   90.00
#
_symmetry.space_group_name_H-M   'P 1'
#
loop_
_entity.id
_entity.type
_entity.pdbx_description
1 polymer ?
#
loop_
_entity_poly.entity_id
_entity_poly.type
_entity_poly.pdbx_seq_one_letter_code
_entity_poly.pdbx_strand_id
1 'polypeptide(L)'
;KLQLAMSNSLLTVPGVKNTQVDIDKLTTEIKNVCKEKHLLDSKVWLEKVLQLYQVQVTHHDLMMIGPSGSGKSMAWKVLLQALERVEGCRNVTYIIDPKSYV
;
A
#
# COMPACT_ATOMS: atom_id res chain seq x y z
N LYS A 1 27.59 -9.12 7.41
CA LYS A 1 27.52 -9.16 5.92
C LYS A 1 26.10 -9.55 5.50
N LEU A 2 25.13 -8.66 5.73
CA LEU A 2 23.73 -8.79 5.28
C LEU A 2 23.46 -7.54 4.44
N GLN A 3 23.96 -7.58 3.21
CA GLN A 3 23.74 -6.57 2.18
C GLN A 3 23.45 -7.35 0.91
N LEU A 4 22.42 -6.93 0.17
CA LEU A 4 21.91 -7.49 -1.10
C LEU A 4 20.97 -8.70 -1.00
N ALA A 5 19.69 -8.41 -0.75
CA ALA A 5 18.59 -9.10 -1.43
C ALA A 5 17.48 -8.10 -1.84
N MET A 6 17.88 -6.86 -2.11
CA MET A 6 17.01 -5.76 -2.55
C MET A 6 17.65 -5.09 -3.77
N SER A 7 17.85 -5.85 -4.86
CA SER A 7 18.19 -5.28 -6.17
C SER A 7 17.99 -6.34 -7.25
N ASN A 8 16.91 -6.19 -8.00
CA ASN A 8 16.65 -6.70 -9.35
C ASN A 8 16.69 -8.22 -9.63
N SER A 9 15.54 -8.68 -10.14
CA SER A 9 15.35 -9.83 -11.05
C SER A 9 15.57 -11.23 -10.47
N LEU A 10 14.47 -11.96 -10.26
CA LEU A 10 14.23 -13.34 -10.75
C LEU A 10 13.03 -13.96 -10.03
N LEU A 11 11.83 -13.66 -10.51
CA LEU A 11 10.68 -14.56 -10.49
C LEU A 11 9.86 -14.26 -11.75
N THR A 12 10.49 -14.39 -12.92
CA THR A 12 9.78 -14.47 -14.20
C THR A 12 9.09 -15.82 -14.27
N VAL A 13 7.84 -15.86 -13.81
CA VAL A 13 6.88 -16.91 -14.15
C VAL A 13 6.36 -16.60 -15.56
N PRO A 14 6.69 -17.38 -16.60
CA PRO A 14 6.28 -17.07 -17.96
C PRO A 14 4.78 -17.35 -18.10
N GLY A 15 3.97 -16.30 -18.25
CA GLY A 15 2.55 -16.43 -18.59
C GLY A 15 1.57 -15.62 -17.73
N VAL A 16 2.03 -14.94 -16.68
CA VAL A 16 1.13 -14.05 -15.93
C VAL A 16 1.03 -12.74 -16.69
N LYS A 17 -0.12 -12.53 -17.36
CA LYS A 17 -0.53 -11.20 -17.82
C LYS A 17 -0.55 -10.32 -16.59
N ASN A 18 0.46 -9.47 -16.47
CA ASN A 18 0.55 -8.51 -15.39
C ASN A 18 -0.64 -7.55 -15.61
N THR A 19 -1.70 -7.71 -14.83
CA THR A 19 -2.74 -6.69 -14.66
C THR A 19 -2.10 -5.56 -13.86
N GLN A 20 -1.07 -4.93 -14.43
CA GLN A 20 -0.29 -3.90 -13.80
C GLN A 20 -1.14 -2.65 -13.82
N VAL A 21 -1.83 -2.41 -12.72
CA VAL A 21 -2.16 -1.02 -12.35
C VAL A 21 -0.87 -0.23 -12.51
N ASP A 22 -0.94 0.83 -13.32
CA ASP A 22 0.19 1.69 -13.59
C ASP A 22 0.70 2.27 -12.27
N ILE A 23 1.87 1.77 -11.82
CA ILE A 23 2.47 2.14 -10.54
C ILE A 23 2.80 3.64 -10.51
N ASP A 24 3.09 4.25 -11.67
CA ASP A 24 3.35 5.68 -11.76
C ASP A 24 2.06 6.47 -11.56
N LYS A 25 0.94 5.99 -12.12
CA LYS A 25 -0.39 6.55 -11.89
C LYS A 25 -0.80 6.41 -10.41
N LEU A 26 -0.61 5.24 -9.81
CA LEU A 26 -0.91 5.00 -8.39
C LEU A 26 -0.06 5.90 -7.49
N THR A 27 1.23 6.03 -7.78
CA THR A 27 2.14 6.88 -7.02
C THR A 27 1.72 8.35 -7.08
N THR A 28 1.25 8.80 -8.25
CA THR A 28 0.74 10.16 -8.45
C THR A 28 -0.51 10.40 -7.62
N GLU A 29 -1.47 9.47 -7.63
CA GLU A 29 -2.69 9.59 -6.83
C GLU A 29 -2.43 9.51 -5.32
N ILE A 30 -1.49 8.66 -4.87
CA ILE A 30 -1.07 8.62 -3.46
C ILE A 30 -0.54 9.99 -3.03
N LYS A 31 0.29 10.65 -3.84
CA LYS A 31 0.79 12.00 -3.55
C LYS A 31 -0.32 13.04 -3.51
N ASN A 32 -1.29 12.96 -4.42
CA ASN A 32 -2.46 13.85 -4.43
C ASN A 32 -3.28 13.70 -3.13
N VAL A 33 -3.60 12.46 -2.74
CA VAL A 33 -4.32 12.17 -1.50
C VAL A 33 -3.51 12.61 -0.27
N CYS A 34 -2.18 12.47 -0.27
CA CYS A 34 -1.34 12.97 0.81
C CYS A 34 -1.44 14.49 0.95
N LYS A 35 -1.40 15.23 -0.15
CA LYS A 35 -1.55 16.70 -0.15
C LYS A 35 -2.90 17.12 0.40
N GLU A 36 -3.98 16.45 0.00
CA GLU A 36 -5.34 16.73 0.48
C GLU A 36 -5.51 16.45 1.98
N LYS A 37 -4.83 15.43 2.50
CA LYS A 37 -4.86 15.09 3.92
C LYS A 37 -3.80 15.81 4.76
N HIS A 38 -3.08 16.76 4.17
CA HIS A 38 -1.97 17.48 4.81
C HIS A 38 -0.89 16.55 5.40
N LEU A 39 -0.61 15.45 4.71
CA LEU A 39 0.42 14.47 5.08
C LEU A 39 1.75 14.80 4.39
N LEU A 40 2.85 14.57 5.09
CA LEU A 40 4.19 14.62 4.50
C LEU A 40 4.48 13.31 3.77
N ASP A 41 4.61 13.37 2.45
CA ASP A 41 4.93 12.25 1.56
C ASP A 41 6.43 11.96 1.56
N SER A 42 6.98 11.64 2.73
CA SER A 42 8.34 11.11 2.86
C SER A 42 8.56 9.94 1.90
N LYS A 43 9.71 9.94 1.20
CA LYS A 43 10.07 8.86 0.26
C LYS A 43 9.97 7.47 0.90
N VAL A 44 10.44 7.34 2.15
CA VAL A 44 10.40 6.08 2.91
C VAL A 44 8.95 5.65 3.21
N TRP A 45 8.07 6.61 3.49
CA TRP A 45 6.66 6.32 3.74
C TRP A 45 5.94 5.90 2.46
N LEU A 46 6.20 6.61 1.34
CA LEU A 46 5.66 6.28 0.02
C LEU A 46 6.08 4.86 -0.42
N GLU A 47 7.35 4.50 -0.25
CA GLU A 47 7.85 3.16 -0.53
C GLU A 47 7.11 2.09 0.28
N LYS A 48 6.81 2.35 1.56
CA LYS A 48 6.03 1.43 2.40
C LYS A 48 4.58 1.27 1.93
N VAL A 49 3.95 2.35 1.46
CA VAL A 49 2.59 2.30 0.91
C VAL A 49 2.56 1.49 -0.40
N LEU A 50 3.57 1.63 -1.25
CA LEU A 50 3.71 0.82 -2.46
C LEU A 50 3.98 -0.66 -2.15
N GLN A 51 4.81 -0.94 -1.15
CA GLN A 51 5.02 -2.31 -0.65
C GLN A 51 3.72 -2.92 -0.11
N LEU A 52 2.92 -2.14 0.61
CA LEU A 52 1.61 -2.58 1.11
C LEU A 52 0.70 -3.01 -0.04
N TYR A 53 0.65 -2.24 -1.14
CA TYR A 53 -0.10 -2.58 -2.33
C TYR A 53 0.36 -3.89 -2.98
N GLN A 54 1.67 -4.06 -3.15
CA GLN A 54 2.24 -5.28 -3.74
C GLN A 54 1.88 -6.53 -2.93
N VAL A 55 1.95 -6.43 -1.59
CA VAL A 55 1.55 -7.53 -0.70
C VAL A 55 0.05 -7.79 -0.81
N GLN A 56 -0.80 -6.76 -0.82
CA GLN A 56 -2.25 -6.88 -0.96
C GLN A 56 -2.69 -7.55 -2.27
N VAL A 57 -2.01 -7.27 -3.38
CA VAL A 57 -2.31 -7.91 -4.67
C VAL A 57 -1.92 -9.39 -4.67
N THR A 58 -0.89 -9.76 -3.90
CA THR A 58 -0.36 -11.13 -3.87
C THR A 58 -1.01 -12.00 -2.80
N HIS A 59 -1.49 -11.39 -1.70
CA HIS A 59 -2.03 -12.09 -0.53
C HIS A 59 -3.36 -11.48 -0.09
N HIS A 60 -4.31 -12.33 0.27
CA HIS A 60 -5.61 -11.91 0.80
C HIS A 60 -5.52 -11.33 2.23
N ASP A 61 -4.50 -11.74 2.98
CA ASP A 61 -4.26 -11.31 4.35
C ASP A 61 -2.94 -10.56 4.45
N LEU A 62 -2.95 -9.46 5.21
CA LEU A 62 -1.76 -8.69 5.51
C LEU A 62 -1.81 -8.19 6.95
N MET A 63 -0.63 -7.98 7.55
CA MET A 63 -0.49 -7.39 8.88
C MET A 63 0.47 -6.20 8.83
N MET A 64 0.02 -5.06 9.34
CA MET A 64 0.88 -3.88 9.53
C MET A 64 1.37 -3.82 10.97
N ILE A 65 2.67 -3.98 11.18
CA ILE A 65 3.30 -4.00 12.49
C ILE A 65 4.21 -2.78 12.66
N GLY A 66 4.18 -2.15 13.83
CA GLY A 66 5.04 -1.02 14.17
C GLY A 66 4.58 -0.23 15.39
N PRO A 67 5.40 0.69 15.91
CA PRO A 67 5.07 1.48 17.09
C PRO A 67 3.84 2.36 16.89
N SER A 68 3.12 2.71 17.96
CA SER A 68 1.99 3.65 17.87
C SER A 68 2.43 4.99 17.25
N GLY A 69 1.54 5.65 16.52
CA GLY A 69 1.85 6.92 15.83
C GLY A 69 2.67 6.80 14.54
N SER A 70 3.11 5.59 14.14
CA SER A 70 3.94 5.40 12.92
C SER A 70 3.19 5.51 11.58
N GLY A 71 1.97 6.05 11.57
CA GLY A 71 1.18 6.24 10.36
C GLY A 71 0.58 4.98 9.72
N LYS A 72 0.58 3.81 10.39
CA LYS A 72 0.01 2.55 9.87
C LYS A 72 -1.43 2.72 9.43
N SER A 73 -2.27 3.28 10.30
CA SER A 73 -3.68 3.50 9.99
C SER A 73 -3.90 4.47 8.83
N MET A 74 -2.95 5.37 8.60
CA MET A 74 -3.02 6.32 7.50
C MET A 74 -2.53 5.70 6.19
N ALA A 75 -1.51 4.85 6.24
CA ALA A 75 -0.94 4.19 5.06
C ALA A 75 -1.98 3.41 4.26
N TRP A 76 -2.74 2.52 4.92
CA TRP A 76 -3.78 1.76 4.23
C TRP A 76 -4.97 2.62 3.81
N LYS A 77 -5.35 3.64 4.58
CA LYS A 77 -6.44 4.57 4.21
C LYS A 77 -6.10 5.38 2.96
N VAL A 78 -4.87 5.88 2.86
CA VAL A 78 -4.40 6.62 1.70
C VAL A 78 -4.32 5.70 0.49
N LEU A 79 -3.79 4.48 0.66
CA LEU A 79 -3.72 3.49 -0.41
C LEU A 79 -5.11 3.19 -0.99
N LEU A 80 -6.10 2.92 -0.14
CA LEU A 80 -7.46 2.63 -0.60
C LEU A 80 -8.07 3.82 -1.33
N GLN A 81 -7.91 5.04 -0.84
CA GLN A 81 -8.42 6.23 -1.55
C GLN A 81 -7.73 6.45 -2.90
N ALA A 82 -6.43 6.19 -3.00
CA ALA A 82 -5.73 6.25 -4.27
C ALA A 82 -6.22 5.16 -5.24
N LEU A 83 -6.45 3.93 -4.76
CA LEU A 83 -7.01 2.85 -5.56
C LEU A 83 -8.41 3.15 -6.07
N GLU A 84 -9.28 3.76 -5.25
CA GLU A 84 -10.61 4.18 -5.71
C GLU A 84 -10.54 5.15 -6.90
N ARG A 85 -9.55 6.05 -6.93
CA ARG A 85 -9.35 7.00 -8.04
C ARG A 85 -8.75 6.35 -9.27
N VAL A 86 -7.85 5.39 -9.08
CA VAL A 86 -7.16 4.73 -10.19
C VAL A 86 -8.08 3.73 -10.89
N GLU A 87 -8.85 2.96 -10.12
CA GLU A 87 -9.71 1.88 -10.61
C GLU A 87 -11.16 2.33 -10.85
N GLY A 88 -11.60 3.43 -10.22
CA GLY A 88 -12.99 3.90 -10.29
C GLY A 88 -13.99 3.07 -9.48
N CYS A 89 -13.50 2.09 -8.72
CA CYS A 89 -14.30 1.23 -7.85
C CYS A 89 -14.28 1.76 -6.42
N ARG A 90 -15.42 1.78 -5.73
CA ARG A 90 -15.48 2.16 -4.31
C ARG A 90 -14.96 1.04 -3.42
N ASN A 91 -14.08 1.38 -2.49
CA ASN A 91 -13.52 0.48 -1.49
C ASN A 91 -14.39 0.50 -0.24
N VAL A 92 -14.89 -0.67 0.16
CA VAL A 92 -15.65 -0.84 1.40
C VAL A 92 -14.71 -1.32 2.50
N THR A 93 -14.69 -0.63 3.64
CA THR A 93 -13.77 -0.94 4.74
C THR A 93 -14.54 -1.16 6.04
N TYR A 94 -14.17 -2.19 6.78
CA TYR A 94 -14.73 -2.51 8.09
C TYR A 94 -13.60 -2.49 9.12
N ILE A 95 -13.73 -1.65 10.15
CA ILE A 95 -12.77 -1.57 11.25
C ILE A 95 -13.38 -2.33 12.43
N ILE A 96 -12.70 -3.39 12.86
CA ILE A 96 -13.14 -4.24 13.96
C ILE A 96 -12.05 -4.21 15.04
N ASP A 97 -12.44 -3.86 16.27
CA ASP A 97 -11.59 -4.07 17.44
C ASP A 97 -11.98 -5.39 18.11
N PRO A 98 -11.16 -6.45 17.97
CA PRO A 98 -11.49 -7.76 18.53
C PRO A 98 -11.54 -7.78 20.06
N LYS A 99 -10.96 -6.77 20.74
CA LYS A 99 -10.95 -6.69 22.21
C LYS A 99 -12.05 -5.82 22.80
N SER A 100 -12.79 -5.08 21.97
CA SER A 100 -13.85 -4.17 22.42
C SER A 100 -15.13 -4.86 22.90
N TYR A 101 -15.26 -6.16 22.66
CA TYR A 101 -16.45 -6.97 22.98
C TYR A 101 -16.32 -7.76 24.29
N VAL A 102 -15.31 -7.47 25.12
CA VAL A 102 -15.09 -8.10 26.44
C VAL A 102 -15.22 -7.07 27.55
#